data_AF-A0A928DBZ7-F1
#
_entry.id   AF-A0A928DBZ7-F1
#
_cell.length_a   1.000
_cell.length_b   1.000
_cell.length_c   1.000
_cell.angle_alpha   90.00
_cell.angle_beta   90.00
_cell.angle_gamma   90.00
#
_symmetry.space_group_name_H-M   'P 1'
#
loop_
_entity.id
_entity.type
_entity.pdbx_description
1 polymer ?
#
loop_
_entity_poly.entity_id
_entity_poly.type
_entity_poly.pdbx_seq_one_letter_code
_entity_poly.pdbx_strand_id
1 'polypeptide(L)'
;MNIAKQPPPEIGHDGETNGLTMPTCRFNMLAVCMAAAFAAAHVAAGAPALVPMPREIDATGGECVLTRPPVIEVDGSVPAEGYRLSVTPDGVTIRHSDAAGLIVTQK
;
A
#
# COMPACT_ATOMS: atom_id res chain seq x y z
N MET A 1 -5.48 83.32 -11.49
CA MET A 1 -5.41 82.27 -10.45
C MET A 1 -4.87 81.02 -11.13
N ASN A 2 -3.58 80.69 -10.91
CA ASN A 2 -2.90 79.56 -11.55
C ASN A 2 -2.97 78.35 -10.63
N ILE A 3 -3.60 77.27 -11.10
CA ILE A 3 -3.71 75.98 -10.41
C ILE A 3 -2.51 75.14 -10.86
N ALA A 4 -1.52 74.98 -9.99
CA ALA A 4 -0.37 74.10 -10.21
C ALA A 4 -0.82 72.64 -10.13
N LYS A 5 -0.54 71.87 -11.19
CA LYS A 5 -0.83 70.45 -11.33
C LYS A 5 0.23 69.68 -10.52
N GLN A 6 -0.15 69.04 -9.40
CA GLN A 6 0.76 68.18 -8.65
C GLN A 6 1.12 66.92 -9.47
N PRO A 7 2.41 66.52 -9.52
CA PRO A 7 2.81 65.24 -10.07
C PRO A 7 2.39 64.06 -9.15
N PRO A 8 2.18 62.86 -9.72
CA PRO A 8 1.68 61.70 -9.00
C PRO A 8 2.69 61.20 -7.94
N PRO A 9 2.21 60.56 -6.86
CA PRO A 9 3.08 60.01 -5.82
C PRO A 9 3.88 58.82 -6.34
N GLU A 10 5.19 58.85 -6.11
CA GLU A 10 6.11 57.74 -6.36
C GLU A 10 5.80 56.62 -5.37
N ILE A 11 5.40 55.45 -5.90
CA ILE A 11 5.23 54.22 -5.13
C ILE A 11 6.64 53.72 -4.80
N GLY A 12 7.09 54.00 -3.58
CA GLY A 12 8.32 53.43 -3.03
C GLY A 12 8.17 51.92 -2.91
N HIS A 13 9.03 51.18 -3.60
CA HIS A 13 9.31 49.78 -3.31
C HIS A 13 10.32 49.72 -2.15
N ASP A 14 9.78 49.64 -0.95
CA ASP A 14 10.46 49.20 0.25
C ASP A 14 10.92 47.74 0.08
N GLY A 15 12.21 47.63 -0.24
CA GLY A 15 12.93 46.37 -0.19
C GLY A 15 13.01 45.85 1.24
N GLU A 16 12.45 44.67 1.45
CA GLU A 16 12.86 43.78 2.54
C GLU A 16 13.05 42.38 1.95
N THR A 17 14.16 42.20 1.23
CA THR A 17 14.68 40.87 0.87
C THR A 17 15.41 40.32 2.09
N ASN A 18 14.65 39.79 3.04
CA ASN A 18 15.22 39.03 4.14
C ASN A 18 15.97 37.82 3.58
N GLY A 19 17.28 37.85 3.75
CA GLY A 19 18.22 36.84 3.31
C GLY A 19 17.92 35.48 3.92
N LEU A 20 17.40 34.58 3.08
CA LEU A 20 17.57 33.15 3.27
C LEU A 20 18.90 32.76 2.65
N THR A 21 19.95 32.92 3.44
CA THR A 21 21.21 32.18 3.28
C THR A 21 20.90 30.69 3.16
N MET A 22 20.89 30.19 1.93
CA MET A 22 21.25 28.80 1.68
C MET A 22 22.75 28.65 1.94
N PRO A 23 23.12 27.63 2.70
CA PRO A 23 24.15 26.73 2.22
C PRO A 23 23.60 25.31 2.12
N THR A 24 24.15 24.54 1.18
CA THR A 24 24.04 23.07 1.07
C THR A 24 22.63 22.55 0.82
N CYS A 25 22.13 22.53 -0.42
CA CYS A 25 22.60 21.67 -1.50
C CYS A 25 22.97 20.24 -1.04
N ARG A 26 22.05 19.29 -1.35
CA ARG A 26 22.31 17.89 -1.72
C ARG A 26 22.38 16.80 -0.65
N PHE A 27 21.58 16.81 0.40
CA PHE A 27 21.28 15.56 1.14
C PHE A 27 19.84 15.64 1.67
N ASN A 28 19.09 14.53 1.67
CA ASN A 28 17.73 14.40 2.22
C ASN A 28 16.51 14.88 1.40
N MET A 29 16.52 14.78 0.06
CA MET A 29 15.26 14.74 -0.73
C MET A 29 14.91 13.32 -1.21
N LEU A 30 15.51 12.28 -0.62
CA LEU A 30 15.16 10.87 -0.90
C LEU A 30 14.31 10.22 0.20
N ALA A 31 14.32 10.77 1.42
CA ALA A 31 13.70 10.13 2.58
C ALA A 31 12.18 10.37 2.70
N VAL A 32 11.66 11.48 2.16
CA VAL A 32 10.23 11.82 2.30
C VAL A 32 9.35 11.09 1.26
N CYS A 33 9.90 10.72 0.10
CA CYS A 33 9.13 9.96 -0.90
C CYS A 33 8.97 8.47 -0.54
N MET A 34 9.90 7.88 0.22
CA MET A 34 9.82 6.47 0.62
C MET A 34 8.74 6.20 1.67
N ALA A 35 8.38 7.18 2.50
CA ALA A 35 7.36 7.00 3.55
C ALA A 35 5.92 7.10 3.04
N ALA A 36 5.68 7.79 1.91
CA ALA A 36 4.33 7.93 1.33
C ALA A 36 3.93 6.77 0.40
N ALA A 37 4.89 5.94 -0.03
CA ALA A 37 4.61 4.81 -0.92
C ALA A 37 4.04 3.58 -0.19
N PHE A 38 4.24 3.45 1.12
CA PHE A 38 3.81 2.26 1.86
C PHE A 38 2.40 2.38 2.49
N ALA A 39 1.85 3.59 2.58
CA ALA A 39 0.62 3.85 3.34
C ALA A 39 -0.67 3.87 2.49
N ALA A 40 -0.58 3.78 1.15
CA ALA A 40 -1.73 3.98 0.25
C ALA A 40 -2.26 2.69 -0.42
N ALA A 41 -1.79 1.50 -0.04
CA ALA A 41 -2.27 0.23 -0.59
C ALA A 41 -3.28 -0.50 0.33
N HIS A 42 -3.82 0.18 1.34
CA HIS A 42 -4.82 -0.37 2.26
C HIS A 42 -6.26 -0.22 1.75
N VAL A 43 -6.46 -0.11 0.43
CA VAL A 43 -7.82 -0.16 -0.14
C VAL A 43 -8.37 -1.56 0.07
N ALA A 44 -9.16 -1.65 1.15
CA ALA A 44 -10.03 -2.73 1.54
C ALA A 44 -11.12 -2.96 0.48
N ALA A 45 -10.73 -3.57 -0.64
CA ALA A 45 -11.65 -4.05 -1.66
C ALA A 45 -11.63 -5.58 -1.67
N GLY A 46 -12.64 -6.20 -1.07
CA GLY A 46 -13.01 -7.58 -1.41
C GLY A 46 -12.33 -8.70 -0.63
N ALA A 47 -12.14 -8.57 0.69
CA ALA A 47 -11.82 -9.76 1.50
C ALA A 47 -12.91 -10.83 1.31
N PRO A 48 -12.55 -12.08 0.98
CA PRO A 48 -13.54 -13.12 0.70
C PRO A 48 -14.36 -13.44 1.96
N ALA A 49 -15.66 -13.68 1.78
CA ALA A 49 -16.52 -14.16 2.86
C ALA A 49 -16.22 -15.64 3.13
N LEU A 50 -15.32 -15.92 4.08
CA LEU A 50 -14.94 -17.27 4.48
C LEU A 50 -15.81 -17.75 5.65
N VAL A 51 -16.42 -18.92 5.49
CA VAL A 51 -17.26 -19.56 6.51
C VAL A 51 -16.92 -21.06 6.61
N PRO A 52 -16.54 -21.57 7.80
CA PRO A 52 -16.24 -20.82 9.02
C PRO A 52 -15.03 -19.87 8.81
N MET A 53 -14.97 -18.81 9.63
CA MET A 53 -13.86 -17.85 9.56
C MET A 53 -12.54 -18.55 9.93
N PRO A 54 -11.46 -18.40 9.15
CA PRO A 54 -10.16 -18.95 9.51
C PRO A 54 -9.57 -18.25 10.74
N ARG A 55 -8.60 -18.90 11.39
CA ARG A 55 -7.93 -18.35 12.58
C ARG A 55 -7.09 -17.10 12.27
N GLU A 56 -6.52 -17.04 11.08
CA GLU A 56 -5.62 -15.98 10.63
C GLU A 56 -5.83 -15.74 9.13
N ILE A 57 -5.81 -14.47 8.72
CA ILE A 57 -5.83 -14.04 7.31
C ILE A 57 -4.79 -12.95 7.17
N ASP A 58 -3.85 -13.14 6.25
CA ASP A 58 -2.97 -12.09 5.75
C ASP A 58 -3.32 -11.82 4.29
N ALA A 59 -3.89 -10.65 4.03
CA ALA A 59 -4.37 -10.25 2.72
C ALA A 59 -3.45 -9.17 2.15
N THR A 60 -2.71 -9.53 1.10
CA THR A 60 -1.95 -8.58 0.29
C THR A 60 -2.73 -8.19 -0.94
N GLY A 61 -2.46 -7.01 -1.51
CA GLY A 61 -3.03 -6.63 -2.81
C GLY A 61 -2.60 -7.59 -3.94
N GLY A 62 -3.37 -7.61 -5.02
CA GLY A 62 -3.10 -8.44 -6.21
C GLY A 62 -4.26 -9.38 -6.53
N GLU A 63 -4.15 -10.07 -7.66
CA GLU A 63 -5.16 -11.01 -8.16
C GLU A 63 -4.49 -12.30 -8.64
N CYS A 64 -5.17 -13.43 -8.42
CA CYS A 64 -4.74 -14.73 -8.92
C CYS A 64 -5.74 -15.20 -9.98
N VAL A 65 -5.30 -15.24 -11.24
CA VAL A 65 -6.07 -15.86 -12.31
C VAL A 65 -5.82 -17.37 -12.28
N LEU A 66 -6.84 -18.15 -11.92
CA LEU A 66 -6.71 -19.60 -11.79
C LEU A 66 -6.66 -20.27 -13.16
N THR A 67 -5.45 -20.37 -13.71
CA THR A 67 -5.15 -21.03 -15.00
C THR A 67 -4.65 -22.46 -14.86
N ARG A 68 -4.26 -22.87 -13.64
CA ARG A 68 -3.69 -24.17 -13.31
C ARG A 68 -4.37 -24.75 -12.06
N PRO A 69 -4.42 -26.08 -11.91
CA PRO A 69 -4.90 -26.71 -10.68
C PRO A 69 -4.08 -26.26 -9.45
N PRO A 70 -4.68 -26.22 -8.25
CA PRO A 70 -3.95 -25.91 -7.03
C PRO A 70 -2.93 -27.00 -6.69
N VAL A 71 -1.82 -26.61 -6.07
CA VAL A 71 -0.83 -27.52 -5.51
C VAL A 71 -1.29 -27.96 -4.12
N ILE A 72 -1.23 -29.26 -3.83
CA ILE A 72 -1.64 -29.84 -2.54
C ILE A 72 -0.43 -30.50 -1.89
N GLU A 73 -0.11 -30.09 -0.67
CA GLU A 73 1.07 -30.58 0.08
C GLU A 73 0.68 -30.97 1.51
N VAL A 74 1.34 -32.01 2.04
CA VAL A 74 1.23 -32.38 3.46
C VAL A 74 2.21 -31.55 4.28
N ASP A 75 1.73 -30.93 5.36
CA ASP A 75 2.50 -30.10 6.28
C ASP A 75 2.16 -30.47 7.73
N GLY A 76 3.07 -31.23 8.36
CA GLY A 76 2.93 -31.68 9.75
C GLY A 76 3.09 -30.56 10.79
N SER A 77 3.43 -29.34 10.38
CA SER A 77 3.43 -28.18 11.29
C SER A 77 2.03 -27.59 11.50
N VAL A 78 1.07 -27.95 10.65
CA VAL A 78 -0.33 -27.56 10.77
C VAL A 78 -1.02 -28.48 11.79
N PRO A 79 -1.86 -27.95 12.71
CA PRO A 79 -2.64 -28.79 13.62
C PRO A 79 -3.50 -29.81 12.85
N ALA A 80 -3.86 -30.92 13.52
CA ALA A 80 -4.78 -31.90 12.97
C ALA A 80 -6.07 -31.24 12.45
N GLU A 81 -6.58 -31.75 11.33
CA GLU A 81 -7.73 -31.18 10.58
C GLU A 81 -7.52 -29.74 10.05
N GLY A 82 -6.36 -29.14 10.27
CA GLY A 82 -6.04 -27.79 9.84
C GLY A 82 -5.49 -27.72 8.40
N TYR A 83 -5.55 -26.51 7.84
CA TYR A 83 -4.93 -26.20 6.56
C TYR A 83 -4.32 -24.78 6.55
N ARG A 84 -3.41 -24.55 5.60
CA ARG A 84 -2.94 -23.21 5.18
C ARG A 84 -3.25 -23.05 3.69
N LEU A 85 -3.94 -21.97 3.35
CA LEU A 85 -4.25 -21.59 1.97
C LEU A 85 -3.38 -20.39 1.59
N SER A 86 -2.64 -20.50 0.50
CA SER A 86 -1.90 -19.38 -0.10
C SER A 86 -2.36 -19.15 -1.53
N VAL A 87 -2.68 -17.89 -1.83
CA VAL A 87 -3.11 -17.44 -3.14
C VAL A 87 -2.12 -16.36 -3.59
N THR A 88 -1.43 -16.62 -4.69
CA THR A 88 -0.40 -15.74 -5.26
C THR A 88 -0.64 -15.58 -6.77
N PRO A 89 -0.01 -14.61 -7.45
CA PRO A 89 -0.09 -14.51 -8.91
C PRO A 89 0.36 -15.79 -9.63
N ASP A 90 1.26 -16.57 -9.02
CA ASP A 90 1.75 -17.83 -9.57
C ASP A 90 0.73 -18.98 -9.40
N GLY A 91 -0.21 -18.86 -8.47
CA GLY A 91 -1.28 -19.84 -8.29
C GLY A 91 -1.68 -20.06 -6.84
N VAL A 92 -2.37 -21.19 -6.63
CA VAL A 92 -2.96 -21.57 -5.35
C VAL A 92 -2.24 -22.77 -4.77
N THR A 93 -1.87 -22.70 -3.49
CA THR A 93 -1.28 -23.82 -2.74
C THR A 93 -2.10 -24.09 -1.48
N ILE A 94 -2.41 -25.35 -1.23
CA ILE A 94 -3.10 -25.84 -0.02
C ILE A 94 -2.16 -26.78 0.72
N ARG A 95 -1.81 -26.42 1.96
CA ARG A 95 -1.04 -27.28 2.87
C ARG A 95 -1.94 -27.80 3.96
N HIS A 96 -1.88 -29.09 4.27
CA HIS A 96 -2.77 -29.70 5.26
C HIS A 96 -2.03 -30.73 6.12
N SER A 97 -2.52 -30.98 7.33
CA SER A 97 -1.91 -31.95 8.24
C SER A 97 -2.30 -33.40 7.91
N ASP A 98 -3.58 -33.61 7.57
CA ASP A 98 -4.19 -34.92 7.35
C ASP A 98 -5.31 -34.84 6.29
N ALA A 99 -5.96 -35.96 5.99
CA ALA A 99 -7.04 -36.00 5.02
C ALA A 99 -8.28 -35.17 5.44
N ALA A 100 -8.49 -34.97 6.75
CA ALA A 100 -9.61 -34.17 7.24
C ALA A 100 -9.38 -32.67 7.00
N GLY A 101 -8.13 -32.21 7.04
CA GLY A 101 -7.78 -30.84 6.64
C GLY A 101 -7.90 -30.57 5.14
N LEU A 102 -7.97 -31.63 4.32
CA LEU A 102 -8.15 -31.55 2.88
C LEU A 102 -9.61 -31.80 2.50
N ILE A 103 -10.53 -30.96 2.98
CA ILE A 103 -11.92 -31.00 2.51
C ILE A 103 -12.01 -30.30 1.14
N VAL A 104 -11.67 -31.02 0.08
CA VAL A 104 -11.95 -30.57 -1.28
C VAL A 104 -13.32 -31.13 -1.64
N THR A 105 -14.35 -30.30 -1.54
CA THR A 105 -15.69 -30.66 -2.05
C THR A 105 -15.64 -30.68 -3.57
N GLN A 106 -15.25 -31.81 -4.15
CA GLN A 106 -15.43 -32.09 -5.57
C GLN A 106 -16.95 -32.21 -5.80
N LYS A 107 -17.53 -31.24 -6.50
CA LYS A 107 -18.95 -31.25 -6.89
C LYS A 107 -19.08 -31.75 -8.32
#